data_AF-A0A529LD64-F1
#
_entry.id   AF-A0A529LD64-F1
#
_cell.length_a   1.000
_cell.length_b   1.000
_cell.length_c   1.000
_cell.angle_alpha   90.00
_cell.angle_beta   90.00
_cell.angle_gamma   90.00
#
_symmetry.space_group_name_H-M   'P 1'
#
loop_
_entity.id
_entity.type
_entity.pdbx_description
1 polymer ?
#
loop_
_entity_poly.entity_id
_entity_poly.type
_entity_poly.pdbx_seq_one_letter_code
_entity_poly.pdbx_strand_id
1 'polypeptide(L)' 'FCQRIPVECNERTPKGSPVELTHKLWATIININNSVNARVKPRTDMEIYGVEEYWAYPDNGVGDCEDYALE' A
#
# COMPACT_ATOMS: atom_id res chain seq x y z
N PHE A 1 -5.21 3.81 11.47
CA PHE A 1 -4.90 4.69 10.32
C PHE A 1 -5.79 5.95 10.25
N CYS A 2 -7.07 5.88 9.84
CA CYS A 2 -7.96 7.03 9.63
C CYS A 2 -8.04 8.05 10.77
N GLN A 3 -8.04 7.59 12.02
CA GLN A 3 -8.10 8.48 13.18
C GLN A 3 -6.83 9.35 13.31
N ARG A 4 -5.67 8.81 12.86
CA ARG A 4 -4.37 9.50 12.89
C ARG A 4 -4.14 10.33 11.64
N ILE A 5 -4.57 9.83 10.48
CA ILE A 5 -4.38 10.46 9.17
C ILE A 5 -5.76 10.55 8.47
N PRO A 6 -6.59 11.56 8.81
CA PRO A 6 -7.96 11.63 8.32
C PRO A 6 -8.08 11.80 6.80
N VAL A 7 -7.05 12.36 6.15
CA VAL A 7 -7.05 12.57 4.70
C VAL A 7 -7.11 11.25 3.93
N GLU A 8 -6.47 10.20 4.44
CA GLU A 8 -6.45 8.87 3.80
C GLU A 8 -7.81 8.19 3.74
N CYS A 9 -8.77 8.66 4.52
CA CYS A 9 -10.09 8.08 4.58
C CYS A 9 -11.13 8.89 3.81
N ASN A 10 -10.64 9.79 2.95
CA ASN A 10 -11.42 10.48 1.93
C ASN A 10 -11.39 9.78 0.57
N GLU A 11 -10.62 8.70 0.43
CA GLU A 11 -10.57 7.91 -0.80
C GLU A 11 -11.91 7.25 -1.10
N ARG A 12 -12.39 7.41 -2.34
CA ARG A 12 -13.69 6.90 -2.79
C ARG A 12 -13.57 6.34 -4.19
N THR A 13 -14.04 5.12 -4.38
CA THR A 13 -14.17 4.55 -5.72
C THR A 13 -15.08 5.44 -6.57
N PRO A 14 -14.61 5.96 -7.73
CA PRO A 14 -15.44 6.75 -8.63
C PRO A 14 -16.68 5.97 -9.07
N LYS A 15 -17.81 6.66 -9.25
CA LYS A 15 -19.01 6.06 -9.86
C LYS A 15 -18.74 5.80 -11.34
N GLY A 16 -18.90 4.56 -11.80
CA GLY A 16 -18.72 4.21 -13.21
C GLY A 16 -18.56 2.71 -13.44
N SER A 17 -18.37 2.33 -14.71
CA SER A 17 -17.97 0.97 -15.08
C SER A 17 -16.55 0.68 -14.59
N PRO A 18 -16.20 -0.59 -14.31
CA PRO A 18 -14.83 -0.97 -14.02
C PRO A 18 -13.86 -0.53 -15.12
N VAL A 19 -12.62 -0.22 -14.73
CA VAL A 19 -11.55 0.07 -15.70
C VAL A 19 -11.23 -1.19 -16.51
N GLU A 20 -10.98 -1.04 -17.80
CA GLU A 20 -10.56 -2.15 -18.66
C GLU A 20 -9.10 -2.53 -18.38
N LEU A 21 -8.85 -3.83 -18.16
CA LEU A 21 -7.51 -4.35 -17.98
C LEU A 21 -6.77 -4.49 -19.32
N THR A 22 -6.25 -3.37 -19.83
CA THR A 22 -5.40 -3.37 -21.02
C THR A 22 -4.01 -3.94 -20.72
N HIS A 23 -3.28 -4.39 -21.75
CA HIS A 23 -1.88 -4.82 -21.58
C HIS A 23 -0.99 -3.73 -20.98
N LYS A 24 -1.24 -2.46 -21.32
CA LYS A 24 -0.50 -1.31 -20.76
C LYS A 24 -0.78 -1.16 -19.25
N LEU A 25 -2.04 -1.29 -18.84
CA LEU A 25 -2.41 -1.22 -17.43
C LEU A 25 -1.82 -2.40 -16.65
N TRP A 26 -1.88 -3.61 -17.21
CA TRP A 26 -1.27 -4.79 -16.61
C TRP A 26 0.25 -4.63 -16.40
N ALA A 27 0.97 -4.13 -17.41
CA ALA A 27 2.40 -3.84 -17.28
C ALA A 27 2.68 -2.77 -16.20
N THR A 28 1.79 -1.80 -16.04
CA THR A 28 1.89 -0.77 -14.98
C THR A 28 1.75 -1.38 -13.59
N ILE A 29 0.76 -2.27 -13.39
CA ILE A 29 0.55 -2.98 -12.13
C ILE A 29 1.79 -3.82 -11.77
N ILE A 30 2.34 -4.57 -12.73
CA ILE A 30 3.56 -5.37 -12.51
C ILE A 30 4.75 -4.48 -12.12
N ASN A 31 4.94 -3.36 -12.81
CA ASN A 31 6.05 -2.44 -12.52
C ASN A 31 5.94 -1.83 -11.12
N ILE A 32 4.74 -1.42 -10.70
CA ILE A 32 4.49 -0.91 -9.35
C ILE A 32 4.79 -2.00 -8.32
N ASN A 33 4.20 -3.19 -8.47
CA ASN A 33 4.41 -4.30 -7.56
C ASN A 33 5.90 -4.68 -7.42
N ASN A 34 6.64 -4.74 -8.54
CA ASN A 34 8.07 -5.04 -8.51
C ASN A 34 8.87 -3.91 -7.84
N SER A 35 8.52 -2.65 -8.09
CA SER A 35 9.17 -1.49 -7.49
C SER A 35 8.99 -1.48 -5.97
N VAL A 36 7.76 -1.66 -5.47
CA VAL A 36 7.44 -1.72 -4.03
C VAL A 36 8.18 -2.89 -3.37
N ASN A 37 8.10 -4.08 -3.96
CA ASN A 37 8.78 -5.27 -3.44
C ASN A 37 10.32 -5.12 -3.39
N ALA A 38 10.91 -4.30 -4.26
CA ALA A 38 12.36 -4.07 -4.25
C ALA A 38 12.80 -3.02 -3.23
N ARG A 39 11.95 -2.04 -2.88
CA ARG A 39 12.30 -0.91 -2.00
C ARG A 39 11.87 -1.09 -0.55
N VAL A 40 10.83 -1.88 -0.29
CA VAL A 40 10.37 -2.18 1.06
C VAL A 40 10.94 -3.52 1.50
N LYS A 41 11.56 -3.54 2.69
CA LYS A 41 12.09 -4.76 3.31
C LYS A 41 11.06 -5.32 4.32
N PRO A 42 10.75 -6.62 4.28
CA PRO A 42 9.72 -7.20 5.14
C PRO A 42 10.12 -7.17 6.61
N ARG A 43 9.25 -6.64 7.46
CA ARG A 43 9.32 -6.56 8.94
C ARG A 43 7.91 -6.50 9.49
N THR A 44 7.62 -7.17 10.60
CA THR A 44 6.26 -7.12 11.18
C THR A 44 6.04 -5.84 11.95
N ASP A 45 4.78 -5.45 12.11
CA ASP A 45 4.41 -4.30 12.95
C ASP A 45 4.94 -4.38 14.39
N MET A 46 4.98 -5.58 14.98
CA MET A 46 5.54 -5.78 16.30
C MET A 46 7.04 -5.41 16.35
N GLU A 47 7.80 -5.70 15.29
CA GLU A 47 9.22 -5.34 15.20
C GLU A 47 9.44 -3.85 14.97
N ILE A 48 8.50 -3.15 14.32
CA ILE A 48 8.63 -1.73 13.94
C ILE A 48 8.05 -0.82 15.03
N TYR A 49 6.85 -1.12 15.51
CA TYR A 49 6.02 -0.26 16.36
C TYR A 49 5.74 -0.85 17.74
N GLY A 50 6.00 -2.14 17.97
CA GLY A 50 5.76 -2.81 19.24
C GLY A 50 4.28 -3.13 19.51
N VAL A 51 3.44 -3.07 18.48
CA VAL A 51 2.01 -3.41 18.52
C VAL A 51 1.67 -4.16 17.23
N GLU A 52 0.67 -5.04 17.22
CA GLU A 52 0.19 -5.67 15.99
C GLU A 52 -0.78 -4.74 15.23
N GLU A 53 -0.82 -4.84 13.90
CA GLU A 53 -1.77 -4.16 13.01
C GLU A 53 -1.70 -2.62 13.12
N TYR A 54 -0.49 -2.09 13.17
CA TYR A 54 -0.19 -0.67 13.06
C TYR A 54 -0.06 -0.25 11.59
N TRP A 55 -1.18 0.11 11.00
CA TRP A 55 -1.19 0.57 9.60
C TRP A 55 -0.39 1.86 9.40
N ALA A 56 0.58 1.86 8.49
CA ALA A 56 1.39 3.02 8.11
C ALA A 56 1.83 2.96 6.64
N TYR A 57 2.45 4.03 6.14
CA TYR A 57 3.22 3.93 4.90
C TYR A 57 4.64 3.43 5.23
N PRO A 58 5.25 2.56 4.40
CA PRO A 58 6.60 2.06 4.61
C PRO A 58 7.68 3.09 4.22
N ASP A 59 7.51 4.36 4.60
CA ASP A 59 8.41 5.49 4.30
C ASP A 59 9.83 5.28 4.86
N ASN A 60 9.96 4.47 5.91
CA ASN A 60 11.22 4.07 6.52
C ASN A 60 11.90 2.89 5.77
N GLY A 61 11.31 2.42 4.67
CA GLY A 61 11.81 1.31 3.85
C GLY A 61 11.53 -0.08 4.43
N VAL A 62 10.66 -0.21 5.44
CA VAL A 62 10.23 -1.49 6.02
C VAL A 62 8.72 -1.53 6.21
N GLY A 63 8.13 -2.73 6.19
CA GLY A 63 6.70 -2.93 6.45
C GLY A 63 6.29 -4.39 6.29
N ASP A 64 5.04 -4.70 6.59
CA ASP A 64 4.39 -5.98 6.32
C ASP A 64 3.22 -5.83 5.33
N CYS A 65 2.24 -6.74 5.33
CA CYS A 65 1.43 -6.97 4.14
C CYS A 65 0.52 -5.78 3.79
N GLU A 66 -0.06 -5.11 4.79
CA GLU A 66 -0.88 -3.93 4.59
C GLU A 66 -0.05 -2.72 4.17
N ASP A 67 1.16 -2.57 4.70
CA ASP A 67 2.05 -1.44 4.37
C ASP A 67 2.47 -1.52 2.89
N TYR A 68 2.72 -2.74 2.39
CA TYR A 68 2.98 -2.96 0.96
C TYR A 68 1.77 -2.64 0.09
N ALA A 69 0.55 -2.94 0.57
CA ALA A 69 -0.68 -2.70 -0.19
C ALA A 69 -1.05 -1.21 -0.27
N LEU A 70 -0.50 -0.38 0.63
CA LEU A 70 -0.70 1.07 0.63
C LEU A 70 0.19 1.81 -0.39
N GLU A 71 1.20 1.16 -0.99
CA GLU A 71 2.13 1.74 -2.00
C GLU A 71 1.81 1.34 -3.45
#